data_AF-A0A1Y2SE11-F1
#
_entry.id   AF-A0A1Y2SE11-F1
#
_cell.length_a   1.000
_cell.length_b   1.000
_cell.length_c   1.000
_cell.angle_alpha   90.00
_cell.angle_beta   90.00
_cell.angle_gamma   90.00
#
_symmetry.space_group_name_H-M   'P 1'
#
loop_
_entity.id
_entity.type
_entity.pdbx_description
1 polymer ?
#
loop_
_entity_poly.entity_id
_entity_poly.type
_entity_poly.pdbx_seq_one_letter_code
_entity_poly.pdbx_strand_id
1 'polypeptide(L)'
;MQANGILDNALMVQIMLERLKSSTADTRDLVSDIRAAVASALSGFSGNVSSVGRVKSIAHALRKSLKPVLAGHSDRLLDEVINAAVVMANAEYHGFNSLAGSVNSADDDKVCRDVQNTPLSLSGWNGSLFLAKFIASWADTAVQQIENQAVMSLSSGGSISDLQSSINGTSVEPLIIAAAVVGRVARGFQMVARTTLQHAHSVAATDFYKENPDLIKYEEFSAILDNKTSAVCRSLSGNRYPLGEGPRPPLHPNCRSRLLPVLDDKYANLFVTEPVGNSEWGEETYYEWLYRQPANRQDIVLGKTRAQLFRDGGLSPERFAKLQLDKYFRPMTLKELKKIIPDAFRKADIELK
;
A
#
# COMPACT_ATOMS: atom_id res chain seq x y z
N MET A 1 -19.05 -5.72 -11.76
CA MET A 1 -17.63 -6.09 -12.01
C MET A 1 -17.64 -7.47 -12.69
N GLN A 2 -17.77 -7.57 -14.01
CA GLN A 2 -17.58 -8.88 -14.65
C GLN A 2 -16.08 -9.07 -14.89
N ALA A 3 -15.50 -10.14 -14.35
CA ALA A 3 -14.16 -10.59 -14.70
C ALA A 3 -14.23 -11.49 -15.94
N ASN A 4 -13.18 -11.55 -16.75
CA ASN A 4 -13.11 -12.56 -17.82
C ASN A 4 -12.56 -13.91 -17.31
N GLY A 5 -11.99 -13.92 -16.10
CA GLY A 5 -11.58 -15.13 -15.37
C GLY A 5 -11.01 -14.78 -13.99
N ILE A 6 -10.69 -15.79 -13.19
CA ILE A 6 -10.25 -15.60 -11.80
C ILE A 6 -8.89 -14.89 -11.71
N LEU A 7 -7.99 -15.13 -12.66
CA LEU A 7 -6.70 -14.44 -12.71
C LEU A 7 -6.87 -12.91 -12.91
N ASP A 8 -7.82 -12.50 -13.75
CA ASP A 8 -8.14 -11.08 -13.92
C ASP A 8 -8.70 -10.46 -12.65
N ASN A 9 -9.52 -11.22 -11.91
CA ASN A 9 -10.03 -10.75 -10.63
C ASN A 9 -8.89 -10.56 -9.62
N ALA A 10 -8.04 -11.57 -9.48
CA ALA A 10 -6.85 -11.52 -8.66
C ALA A 10 -6.00 -10.28 -8.99
N LEU A 11 -5.69 -10.05 -10.27
CA LEU A 11 -4.90 -8.90 -10.71
C LEU A 11 -5.59 -7.56 -10.38
N MET A 12 -6.91 -7.45 -10.57
CA MET A 12 -7.67 -6.25 -10.19
C MET A 12 -7.60 -5.96 -8.69
N VAL A 13 -7.81 -6.98 -7.84
CA VAL A 13 -7.72 -6.83 -6.38
C VAL A 13 -6.31 -6.40 -5.97
N GLN A 14 -5.27 -6.96 -6.60
CA GLN A 14 -3.88 -6.56 -6.35
C GLN A 14 -3.63 -5.09 -6.72
N ILE A 15 -4.14 -4.64 -7.87
CA ILE A 15 -3.99 -3.23 -8.30
C ILE A 15 -4.70 -2.30 -7.31
N MET A 16 -5.91 -2.66 -6.86
CA MET A 16 -6.65 -1.89 -5.86
C MET A 16 -5.87 -1.80 -4.54
N LEU A 17 -5.30 -2.91 -4.08
CA LEU A 17 -4.47 -2.96 -2.88
C LEU A 17 -3.24 -2.05 -3.00
N GLU A 18 -2.49 -2.10 -4.10
CA GLU A 18 -1.29 -1.27 -4.26
C GLU A 18 -1.63 0.24 -4.36
N ARG A 19 -2.79 0.59 -4.91
CA ARG A 19 -3.30 1.98 -4.89
C ARG A 19 -3.65 2.41 -3.48
N LEU A 20 -4.37 1.58 -2.73
CA LEU A 20 -4.73 1.86 -1.34
C LEU A 20 -3.46 2.03 -0.48
N LYS A 21 -2.50 1.10 -0.60
CA LYS A 21 -1.18 1.21 0.04
C LYS A 21 -0.47 2.51 -0.28
N SER A 22 -0.54 2.97 -1.53
CA SER A 22 0.11 4.23 -1.94
C SER A 22 -0.59 5.45 -1.34
N SER A 23 -1.92 5.44 -1.26
CA SER A 23 -2.73 6.51 -0.66
C SER A 23 -2.54 6.58 0.86
N THR A 24 -2.72 5.47 1.57
CA THR A 24 -2.57 5.39 3.04
C THR A 24 -1.13 5.65 3.49
N ALA A 25 -0.14 5.41 2.62
CA ALA A 25 1.26 5.72 2.91
C ALA A 25 1.67 7.16 2.54
N ASP A 26 0.73 8.04 2.17
CA ASP A 26 1.00 9.47 2.05
C ASP A 26 1.25 10.07 3.44
N THR A 27 2.39 10.74 3.61
CA THR A 27 2.86 11.26 4.89
C THR A 27 2.88 12.77 4.95
N ARG A 28 2.30 13.48 3.96
CA ARG A 28 2.28 14.95 3.93
C ARG A 28 1.67 15.55 5.20
N ASP A 29 0.49 15.09 5.58
CA ASP A 29 -0.21 15.56 6.77
C ASP A 29 0.54 15.16 8.05
N LEU A 30 1.00 13.91 8.13
CA LEU A 30 1.84 13.43 9.24
C LEU A 30 3.08 14.30 9.47
N VAL A 31 3.82 14.62 8.41
CA VAL A 31 5.02 15.46 8.49
C VAL A 31 4.66 16.88 8.94
N SER A 32 3.56 17.44 8.42
CA SER A 32 3.05 18.75 8.83
C SER A 32 2.68 18.78 10.31
N ASP A 33 1.94 17.79 10.78
CA ASP A 33 1.49 17.68 12.17
C ASP A 33 2.66 17.51 13.14
N ILE A 34 3.66 16.67 12.79
CA ILE A 34 4.88 16.53 13.59
C ILE A 34 5.61 17.86 13.70
N ARG A 35 5.77 18.59 12.60
CA ARG A 35 6.45 19.90 12.60
C ARG A 35 5.74 20.91 13.49
N ALA A 36 4.40 20.95 13.42
CA ALA A 36 3.59 21.80 14.28
C ALA A 36 3.72 21.42 15.76
N ALA A 37 3.68 20.13 16.08
CA ALA A 37 3.84 19.62 17.44
C ALA A 37 5.25 19.94 18.02
N VAL A 38 6.30 19.80 17.20
CA VAL A 38 7.67 20.16 17.59
C VAL A 38 7.81 21.65 17.84
N ALA A 39 7.26 22.50 16.95
CA ALA A 39 7.30 23.96 17.12
C ALA A 39 6.57 24.39 18.41
N SER A 40 5.40 23.82 18.66
CA SER A 40 4.62 24.06 19.89
C SER A 40 5.42 23.65 21.14
N ALA A 41 6.00 22.44 21.14
CA ALA A 41 6.80 21.93 22.26
C ALA A 41 8.04 22.79 22.57
N LEU A 42 8.69 23.34 21.54
CA LEU A 42 9.93 24.11 21.69
C LEU A 42 9.71 25.61 21.93
N SER A 43 8.48 26.12 21.79
CA SER A 43 8.16 27.55 21.90
C SER A 43 8.59 28.22 23.22
N GLY A 44 8.61 27.47 24.33
CA GLY A 44 9.03 27.95 25.65
C GLY A 44 10.54 27.86 25.92
N PHE A 45 11.34 27.42 24.95
CA PHE A 45 12.78 27.19 25.12
C PHE A 45 13.61 28.11 24.21
N SER A 46 14.65 28.73 24.77
CA SER A 46 15.60 29.57 24.02
C SER A 46 17.06 29.29 24.40
N GLY A 47 18.00 29.66 23.53
CA GLY A 47 19.44 29.48 23.78
C GLY A 47 19.93 28.04 23.58
N ASN A 48 20.96 27.63 24.32
CA ASN A 48 21.65 26.36 24.13
C ASN A 48 21.09 25.23 25.00
N VAL A 49 21.26 23.99 24.54
CA VAL A 49 20.97 22.79 25.32
C VAL A 49 22.18 22.48 26.21
N SER A 50 22.25 23.14 27.37
CA SER A 50 23.47 23.20 28.20
C SER A 50 23.50 22.26 29.41
N SER A 51 22.40 21.59 29.75
CA SER A 51 22.36 20.73 30.94
C SER A 51 21.40 19.55 30.80
N VAL A 52 21.67 18.48 31.57
CA VAL A 52 20.83 17.28 31.63
C VAL A 52 19.40 17.62 32.09
N GLY A 53 19.24 18.50 33.06
CA GLY A 53 17.90 18.93 33.53
C GLY A 53 17.10 19.63 32.43
N ARG A 54 17.79 20.44 31.61
CA ARG A 54 17.18 21.11 30.47
C ARG A 54 16.79 20.13 29.37
N VAL A 55 17.64 19.14 29.06
CA VAL A 55 17.29 18.04 28.13
C VAL A 55 16.06 17.30 28.59
N LYS A 56 15.98 16.90 29.87
CA LYS A 56 14.81 16.19 30.42
C LYS A 56 13.53 17.00 30.25
N SER A 57 13.60 18.31 30.46
CA SER A 57 12.45 19.22 30.29
C SER A 57 12.02 19.32 28.83
N ILE A 58 12.98 19.46 27.90
CA ILE A 58 12.71 19.51 26.45
C ILE A 58 12.12 18.17 25.98
N ALA A 59 12.73 17.05 26.35
CA ALA A 59 12.25 15.72 25.98
C ALA A 59 10.82 15.47 26.50
N HIS A 60 10.52 15.91 27.73
CA HIS A 60 9.17 15.83 28.28
C HIS A 60 8.16 16.68 27.48
N ALA A 61 8.53 17.92 27.11
CA ALA A 61 7.67 18.79 26.30
C ALA A 61 7.41 18.22 24.91
N LEU A 62 8.45 17.67 24.25
CA LEU A 62 8.35 16.97 22.97
C LEU A 62 7.41 15.77 23.09
N ARG A 63 7.64 14.89 24.08
CA ARG A 63 6.78 13.73 24.36
C ARG A 63 5.31 14.12 24.49
N LYS A 64 5.05 15.13 25.33
CA LYS A 64 3.69 15.58 25.65
C LYS A 64 2.94 16.10 24.42
N SER A 65 3.63 16.82 23.52
CA SER A 65 3.01 17.32 22.28
C SER A 65 2.88 16.24 21.20
N LEU A 66 3.88 15.36 21.06
CA LEU A 66 3.95 14.40 19.96
C LEU A 66 3.09 13.17 20.18
N LYS A 67 3.00 12.68 21.44
CA LYS A 67 2.26 11.45 21.75
C LYS A 67 0.82 11.44 21.24
N PRO A 68 -0.03 12.45 21.51
CA PRO A 68 -1.41 12.45 21.00
C PRO A 68 -1.48 12.53 19.48
N VAL A 69 -0.57 13.29 18.84
CA VAL A 69 -0.52 13.43 17.38
C VAL A 69 -0.19 12.09 16.72
N LEU A 70 0.90 11.44 17.15
CA LEU A 70 1.34 10.18 16.56
C LEU A 70 0.37 9.03 16.86
N ALA A 71 -0.21 9.00 18.06
CA ALA A 71 -1.27 8.06 18.39
C ALA A 71 -2.49 8.23 17.48
N GLY A 72 -2.94 9.46 17.23
CA GLY A 72 -4.06 9.72 16.32
C GLY A 72 -3.80 9.30 14.86
N HIS A 73 -2.55 9.31 14.40
CA HIS A 73 -2.18 8.73 13.09
C HIS A 73 -2.18 7.19 13.13
N SER A 74 -1.72 6.58 14.22
CA SER A 74 -1.80 5.13 14.43
C SER A 74 -3.23 4.62 14.49
N ASP A 75 -4.12 5.31 15.21
CA ASP A 75 -5.52 4.92 15.38
C ASP A 75 -6.26 4.99 14.04
N ARG A 76 -6.09 6.10 13.30
CA ARG A 76 -6.65 6.22 11.94
C ARG A 76 -6.16 5.13 11.00
N LEU A 77 -4.87 4.79 11.05
CA LEU A 77 -4.32 3.72 10.24
C LEU A 77 -4.94 2.36 10.60
N LEU A 78 -5.16 2.09 11.89
CA LEU A 78 -5.80 0.85 12.34
C LEU A 78 -7.22 0.74 11.77
N ASP A 79 -8.01 1.81 11.88
CA ASP A 79 -9.37 1.86 11.33
C ASP A 79 -9.38 1.67 9.82
N GLU A 80 -8.48 2.35 9.09
CA GLU A 80 -8.34 2.19 7.65
C GLU A 80 -8.00 0.75 7.26
N VAL A 81 -7.09 0.09 7.98
CA VAL A 81 -6.67 -1.30 7.71
C VAL A 81 -7.81 -2.28 7.95
N ILE A 82 -8.58 -2.11 9.04
CA ILE A 82 -9.73 -2.96 9.34
C ILE A 82 -10.81 -2.81 8.26
N ASN A 83 -11.16 -1.57 7.91
CA ASN A 83 -12.13 -1.30 6.85
C ASN A 83 -11.66 -1.85 5.49
N ALA A 84 -10.36 -1.71 5.19
CA ALA A 84 -9.76 -2.24 3.97
C ALA A 84 -9.92 -3.76 3.86
N ALA A 85 -9.81 -4.50 4.98
CA ALA A 85 -9.99 -5.94 4.97
C ALA A 85 -11.38 -6.35 4.48
N VAL A 86 -12.43 -5.71 5.01
CA VAL A 86 -13.82 -5.95 4.59
C VAL A 86 -14.01 -5.61 3.11
N VAL A 87 -13.48 -4.47 2.66
CA VAL A 87 -13.55 -4.07 1.24
C VAL A 87 -12.86 -5.11 0.34
N MET A 88 -11.74 -5.66 0.77
CA MET A 88 -11.00 -6.67 -0.02
C MET A 88 -11.71 -8.03 -0.04
N ALA A 89 -12.28 -8.49 1.07
CA ALA A 89 -13.10 -9.70 1.09
C ALA A 89 -14.31 -9.56 0.14
N ASN A 90 -14.98 -8.40 0.17
CA ASN A 90 -16.10 -8.10 -0.72
C ASN A 90 -15.67 -7.99 -2.19
N ALA A 91 -14.47 -7.48 -2.47
CA ALA A 91 -13.92 -7.45 -3.83
C ALA A 91 -13.67 -8.86 -4.39
N GLU A 92 -13.15 -9.78 -3.56
CA GLU A 92 -13.03 -11.19 -3.95
C GLU A 92 -14.42 -11.80 -4.18
N TYR A 93 -15.36 -11.64 -3.25
CA TYR A 93 -16.74 -12.10 -3.40
C TYR A 93 -17.37 -11.64 -4.71
N HIS A 94 -17.37 -10.34 -5.01
CA HIS A 94 -17.98 -9.83 -6.23
C HIS A 94 -17.30 -10.34 -7.50
N GLY A 95 -15.98 -10.50 -7.45
CA GLY A 95 -15.21 -11.07 -8.54
C GLY A 95 -15.62 -12.51 -8.86
N PHE A 96 -15.62 -13.35 -7.83
CA PHE A 96 -16.00 -14.76 -7.93
C PHE A 96 -17.48 -14.93 -8.26
N ASN A 97 -18.37 -14.18 -7.63
CA ASN A 97 -19.80 -14.25 -7.89
C ASN A 97 -20.15 -13.88 -9.34
N SER A 98 -19.40 -12.94 -9.94
CA SER A 98 -19.59 -12.58 -11.34
C SER A 98 -19.25 -13.70 -12.33
N LEU A 99 -18.45 -14.68 -11.91
CA LEU A 99 -17.96 -15.79 -12.74
C LEU A 99 -18.71 -17.09 -12.45
N ALA A 100 -18.85 -17.44 -11.17
CA ALA A 100 -19.41 -18.72 -10.71
C ALA A 100 -20.91 -18.63 -10.34
N GLY A 101 -21.47 -17.43 -10.18
CA GLY A 101 -22.90 -17.18 -9.95
C GLY A 101 -23.44 -17.53 -8.56
N SER A 102 -22.80 -18.45 -7.82
CA SER A 102 -23.22 -18.87 -6.48
C SER A 102 -22.00 -19.10 -5.59
N VAL A 103 -21.57 -18.04 -4.90
CA VAL A 103 -20.48 -18.09 -3.90
C VAL A 103 -20.95 -17.46 -2.59
N ASN A 104 -20.37 -17.91 -1.48
CA ASN A 104 -20.62 -17.35 -0.15
C ASN A 104 -19.73 -16.13 0.08
N SER A 105 -20.29 -15.08 0.69
CA SER A 105 -19.51 -13.96 1.21
C SER A 105 -18.88 -14.31 2.56
N ALA A 106 -17.73 -13.71 2.88
CA ALA A 106 -17.21 -13.73 4.24
C ALA A 106 -18.08 -12.87 5.17
N ASP A 107 -18.21 -13.26 6.44
CA ASP A 107 -18.85 -12.45 7.47
C ASP A 107 -17.96 -11.25 7.83
N ASP A 108 -18.46 -10.03 7.60
CA ASP A 108 -17.68 -8.79 7.80
C ASP A 108 -17.17 -8.64 9.24
N ASP A 109 -17.98 -9.02 10.23
CA ASP A 109 -17.60 -8.96 11.65
C ASP A 109 -16.50 -9.98 11.97
N LYS A 110 -16.57 -11.17 11.38
CA LYS A 110 -15.51 -12.19 11.49
C LYS A 110 -14.22 -11.69 10.82
N VAL A 111 -14.28 -11.13 9.63
CA VAL A 111 -13.10 -10.55 8.95
C VAL A 111 -12.45 -9.47 9.83
N CYS A 112 -13.24 -8.55 10.39
CA CYS A 112 -12.74 -7.53 11.31
C CYS A 112 -12.05 -8.12 12.56
N ARG A 113 -12.62 -9.18 13.15
CA ARG A 113 -12.03 -9.89 14.30
C ARG A 113 -10.74 -10.61 13.90
N ASP A 114 -10.73 -11.32 12.78
CA ASP A 114 -9.63 -12.18 12.39
C ASP A 114 -8.41 -11.37 11.94
N VAL A 115 -8.61 -10.23 11.28
CA VAL A 115 -7.52 -9.31 10.92
C VAL A 115 -6.76 -8.79 12.14
N GLN A 116 -7.48 -8.57 13.25
CA GLN A 116 -6.90 -8.08 14.50
C GLN A 116 -6.25 -9.19 15.33
N ASN A 117 -6.87 -10.37 15.36
CA ASN A 117 -6.47 -11.48 16.22
C ASN A 117 -5.56 -12.51 15.55
N THR A 118 -5.42 -12.46 14.24
CA THR A 118 -4.42 -13.24 13.50
C THR A 118 -3.08 -12.51 13.57
N PRO A 119 -2.01 -13.14 14.12
CA PRO A 119 -0.69 -12.52 14.15
C PRO A 119 -0.13 -12.31 12.74
N LEU A 120 0.57 -11.19 12.54
CA LEU A 120 1.39 -10.97 11.34
C LEU A 120 2.47 -12.06 11.23
N SER A 121 2.76 -12.53 10.01
CA SER A 121 3.75 -13.58 9.76
C SER A 121 5.20 -13.07 9.62
N LEU A 122 5.53 -11.96 10.29
CA LEU A 122 6.85 -11.33 10.24
C LEU A 122 7.86 -12.08 11.13
N SER A 123 8.49 -13.13 10.58
CA SER A 123 9.53 -13.89 11.28
C SER A 123 10.70 -12.98 11.68
N GLY A 124 11.15 -13.06 12.93
CA GLY A 124 12.24 -12.25 13.46
C GLY A 124 11.89 -10.79 13.80
N TRP A 125 10.60 -10.43 13.82
CA TRP A 125 10.18 -9.11 14.32
C TRP A 125 10.28 -9.05 15.84
N ASN A 126 10.96 -8.01 16.36
CA ASN A 126 11.22 -7.86 17.80
C ASN A 126 10.05 -7.22 18.58
N GLY A 127 8.97 -6.81 17.90
CA GLY A 127 7.79 -6.18 18.50
C GLY A 127 6.57 -7.10 18.52
N SER A 128 5.41 -6.55 18.89
CA SER A 128 4.14 -7.29 18.82
C SER A 128 3.78 -7.61 17.37
N LEU A 129 3.24 -8.81 17.15
CA LEU A 129 2.69 -9.26 15.88
C LEU A 129 1.16 -9.12 15.79
N PHE A 130 0.50 -8.63 16.84
CA PHE A 130 -0.93 -8.31 16.76
C PHE A 130 -1.12 -6.93 16.16
N LEU A 131 -2.09 -6.79 15.25
CA LEU A 131 -2.24 -5.62 14.38
C LEU A 131 -2.21 -4.28 15.13
N ALA A 132 -3.08 -4.11 16.13
CA ALA A 132 -3.19 -2.86 16.87
C ALA A 132 -1.87 -2.49 17.58
N LYS A 133 -1.25 -3.45 18.27
CA LYS A 133 0.03 -3.23 18.95
C LYS A 133 1.20 -3.04 17.99
N PHE A 134 1.18 -3.70 16.84
CA PHE A 134 2.16 -3.51 15.77
C PHE A 134 2.11 -2.06 15.25
N ILE A 135 0.92 -1.55 14.95
CA ILE A 135 0.73 -0.16 14.49
C ILE A 135 1.11 0.85 15.58
N ALA A 136 0.66 0.65 16.82
CA ALA A 136 0.95 1.56 17.93
C ALA A 136 2.45 1.65 18.25
N SER A 137 3.19 0.55 18.06
CA SER A 137 4.64 0.51 18.32
C SER A 137 5.44 1.49 17.46
N TRP A 138 4.94 1.85 16.27
CA TRP A 138 5.56 2.88 15.45
C TRP A 138 5.45 4.26 16.10
N ALA A 139 4.29 4.63 16.66
CA ALA A 139 4.10 5.92 17.32
C ALA A 139 5.05 6.06 18.53
N ASP A 140 5.14 5.02 19.36
CA ASP A 140 6.07 5.01 20.51
C ASP A 140 7.53 5.14 20.07
N THR A 141 7.91 4.41 19.02
CA THR A 141 9.27 4.49 18.45
C THR A 141 9.56 5.88 17.87
N ALA A 142 8.59 6.49 17.18
CA ALA A 142 8.72 7.82 16.59
C ALA A 142 8.90 8.90 17.66
N VAL A 143 8.13 8.83 18.75
CA VAL A 143 8.30 9.72 19.92
C VAL A 143 9.73 9.58 20.47
N GLN A 144 10.21 8.36 20.71
CA GLN A 144 11.55 8.13 21.24
C GLN A 144 12.66 8.64 20.29
N GLN A 145 12.50 8.45 18.97
CA GLN A 145 13.45 8.95 17.98
C GLN A 145 13.58 10.47 18.01
N ILE A 146 12.48 11.19 18.21
CA ILE A 146 12.46 12.65 18.31
C ILE A 146 13.03 13.11 19.66
N GLU A 147 12.67 12.47 20.76
CA GLU A 147 13.24 12.78 22.08
C GLU A 147 14.76 12.61 22.14
N ASN A 148 15.29 11.58 21.48
CA ASN A 148 16.73 11.33 21.42
C ASN A 148 17.49 12.49 20.76
N GLN A 149 16.85 13.32 19.93
CA GLN A 149 17.50 14.51 19.38
C GLN A 149 17.84 15.54 20.46
N ALA A 150 17.01 15.69 21.49
CA ALA A 150 17.32 16.58 22.62
C ALA A 150 18.57 16.10 23.36
N VAL A 151 18.76 14.79 23.48
CA VAL A 151 19.98 14.18 24.06
C VAL A 151 21.20 14.44 23.17
N MET A 152 21.06 14.27 21.84
CA MET A 152 22.14 14.54 20.89
C MET A 152 22.54 16.03 20.87
N SER A 153 21.60 16.95 21.06
CA SER A 153 21.87 18.38 21.17
C SER A 153 22.70 18.75 22.40
N LEU A 154 22.56 18.03 23.52
CA LEU A 154 23.42 18.23 24.69
C LEU A 154 24.87 17.85 24.40
N SER A 155 25.08 16.70 23.75
CA SER A 155 26.43 16.22 23.42
C SER A 155 27.16 17.16 22.44
N SER A 156 26.41 17.76 21.51
CA SER A 156 26.94 18.68 20.50
C SER A 156 26.98 20.16 20.92
N GLY A 157 26.43 20.51 22.09
CA GLY A 157 26.32 21.90 22.55
C GLY A 157 25.39 22.78 21.70
N GLY A 158 24.47 22.17 20.93
CA GLY A 158 23.62 22.86 19.96
C GLY A 158 22.56 23.78 20.57
N SER A 159 22.07 24.71 19.78
CA SER A 159 20.97 25.62 20.13
C SER A 159 19.59 24.93 19.98
N ILE A 160 18.54 25.53 20.54
CA ILE A 160 17.15 25.08 20.29
C ILE A 160 16.79 25.15 18.80
N SER A 161 17.33 26.12 18.05
CA SER A 161 17.14 26.23 16.60
C SER A 161 17.78 25.06 15.85
N ASP A 162 18.97 24.63 16.29
CA ASP A 162 19.66 23.47 15.70
C ASP A 162 18.89 22.18 15.99
N LEU A 163 18.36 22.03 17.20
CA LEU A 163 17.49 20.91 17.58
C LEU A 163 16.22 20.87 16.71
N GLN A 164 15.55 22.01 16.53
CA GLN A 164 14.35 22.07 15.69
C GLN A 164 14.67 21.70 14.23
N SER A 165 15.82 22.18 13.73
CA SER A 165 16.29 21.90 12.38
C SER A 165 16.68 20.42 12.18
N SER A 166 17.30 19.77 13.17
CA SER A 166 17.66 18.35 13.09
C SER A 166 16.42 17.45 13.06
N ILE A 167 15.36 17.85 13.77
CA ILE A 167 14.08 17.13 13.77
C ILE A 167 13.34 17.34 12.44
N ASN A 168 13.13 18.59 12.04
CA ASN A 168 12.21 18.96 10.94
C ASN A 168 12.84 18.92 9.54
N GLY A 169 14.17 18.97 9.47
CA GLY A 169 14.93 19.27 8.26
C GLY A 169 15.04 20.77 8.01
N THR A 170 16.13 21.18 7.35
CA THR A 170 16.45 22.59 7.05
C THR A 170 15.87 23.09 5.72
N SER A 171 15.25 22.21 4.93
CA SER A 171 14.77 22.51 3.59
C SER A 171 13.45 21.79 3.28
N VAL A 172 12.70 22.33 2.31
CA VAL A 172 11.55 21.67 1.69
C VAL A 172 11.95 20.61 0.66
N GLU A 173 13.25 20.48 0.37
CA GLU A 173 13.75 19.49 -0.58
C GLU A 173 13.58 18.05 -0.09
N PRO A 174 13.07 17.13 -0.93
CA PRO A 174 12.77 15.74 -0.52
C PRO A 174 13.96 14.98 0.07
N LEU A 175 15.18 15.17 -0.47
CA LEU A 175 16.37 14.46 -0.03
C LEU A 175 16.81 14.89 1.37
N ILE A 176 16.69 16.19 1.68
CA ILE A 176 17.04 16.76 2.98
C ILE A 176 15.99 16.36 4.03
N ILE A 177 14.70 16.37 3.66
CA ILE A 177 13.62 15.85 4.54
C ILE A 177 13.86 14.37 4.82
N ALA A 178 14.28 13.59 3.83
CA ALA A 178 14.55 12.17 4.03
C ALA A 178 15.71 11.92 5.02
N ALA A 179 16.71 12.81 5.09
CA ALA A 179 17.80 12.71 6.04
C ALA A 179 17.39 13.11 7.49
N ALA A 180 16.41 14.02 7.62
CA ALA A 180 15.90 14.48 8.91
C ALA A 180 15.15 13.39 9.70
N VAL A 181 14.97 13.61 11.01
CA VAL A 181 14.25 12.67 11.89
C VAL A 181 12.81 12.49 11.44
N VAL A 182 12.13 13.58 11.06
CA VAL A 182 10.76 13.52 10.56
C VAL A 182 10.64 12.65 9.30
N GLY A 183 11.65 12.65 8.43
CA GLY A 183 11.69 11.76 7.27
C GLY A 183 11.84 10.29 7.64
N ARG A 184 12.61 9.97 8.68
CA ARG A 184 12.72 8.60 9.21
C ARG A 184 11.39 8.13 9.81
N VAL A 185 10.74 8.98 10.60
CA VAL A 185 9.41 8.71 11.17
C VAL A 185 8.39 8.44 10.07
N ALA A 186 8.36 9.30 9.04
CA ALA A 186 7.49 9.14 7.87
C ALA A 186 7.75 7.82 7.12
N ARG A 187 9.02 7.45 6.88
CA ARG A 187 9.35 6.15 6.25
C ARG A 187 8.92 4.96 7.12
N GLY A 188 9.04 5.09 8.44
CA GLY A 188 8.52 4.10 9.38
C GLY A 188 7.02 3.89 9.22
N PHE A 189 6.26 4.99 9.14
CA PHE A 189 4.81 4.95 8.93
C PHE A 189 4.45 4.28 7.60
N GLN A 190 5.15 4.67 6.52
CA GLN A 190 4.98 4.08 5.19
C GLN A 190 5.19 2.57 5.16
N MET A 191 6.17 2.07 5.92
CA MET A 191 6.42 0.64 6.05
C MET A 191 5.29 -0.05 6.82
N VAL A 192 4.86 0.51 7.96
CA VAL A 192 3.77 -0.05 8.77
C VAL A 192 2.48 -0.07 7.97
N ALA A 193 2.10 1.02 7.31
CA ALA A 193 0.91 1.11 6.47
C ALA A 193 0.89 0.04 5.36
N ARG A 194 1.99 -0.07 4.58
CA ARG A 194 2.08 -1.07 3.51
C ARG A 194 2.01 -2.50 4.01
N THR A 195 2.67 -2.77 5.14
CA THR A 195 2.75 -4.11 5.74
C THR A 195 1.41 -4.53 6.33
N THR A 196 0.73 -3.63 7.03
CA THR A 196 -0.57 -3.91 7.67
C THR A 196 -1.70 -4.04 6.66
N LEU A 197 -1.70 -3.25 5.59
CA LEU A 197 -2.64 -3.45 4.47
C LEU A 197 -2.41 -4.77 3.74
N GLN A 198 -1.15 -5.21 3.58
CA GLN A 198 -0.87 -6.54 3.05
C GLN A 198 -1.38 -7.64 3.98
N HIS A 199 -1.25 -7.46 5.30
CA HIS A 199 -1.77 -8.41 6.29
C HIS A 199 -3.28 -8.51 6.21
N ALA A 200 -3.98 -7.37 6.23
CA ALA A 200 -5.43 -7.30 6.08
C ALA A 200 -5.91 -7.99 4.79
N HIS A 201 -5.21 -7.78 3.67
CA HIS A 201 -5.55 -8.43 2.41
C HIS A 201 -5.48 -9.95 2.51
N SER A 202 -4.36 -10.47 3.01
CA SER A 202 -4.17 -11.92 3.07
C SER A 202 -5.14 -12.59 4.03
N VAL A 203 -5.43 -11.97 5.18
CA VAL A 203 -6.42 -12.52 6.14
C VAL A 203 -7.82 -12.51 5.51
N ALA A 204 -8.25 -11.37 4.95
CA ALA A 204 -9.56 -11.24 4.32
C ALA A 204 -9.76 -12.20 3.13
N ALA A 205 -8.74 -12.36 2.28
CA ALA A 205 -8.79 -13.29 1.16
C ALA A 205 -8.91 -14.75 1.65
N THR A 206 -8.10 -15.16 2.63
CA THR A 206 -8.19 -16.48 3.24
C THR A 206 -9.56 -16.73 3.87
N ASP A 207 -10.14 -15.75 4.57
CA ASP A 207 -11.48 -15.87 5.15
C ASP A 207 -12.54 -16.11 4.07
N PHE A 208 -12.53 -15.32 2.99
CA PHE A 208 -13.41 -15.56 1.85
C PHE A 208 -13.20 -16.93 1.22
N TYR A 209 -11.96 -17.40 1.06
CA TYR A 209 -11.68 -18.71 0.47
C TYR A 209 -12.24 -19.85 1.33
N LYS A 210 -12.15 -19.74 2.66
CA LYS A 210 -12.67 -20.74 3.60
C LYS A 210 -14.18 -20.88 3.58
N GLU A 211 -14.92 -19.82 3.23
CA GLU A 211 -16.38 -19.89 3.06
C GLU A 211 -16.80 -20.60 1.76
N ASN A 212 -15.84 -20.89 0.86
CA ASN A 212 -16.09 -21.48 -0.46
C ASN A 212 -15.27 -22.76 -0.72
N PRO A 213 -15.28 -23.76 0.18
CA PRO A 213 -14.39 -24.93 0.11
C PRO A 213 -14.71 -25.88 -1.06
N ASP A 214 -15.92 -25.82 -1.61
CA ASP A 214 -16.30 -26.60 -2.81
C ASP A 214 -15.71 -26.02 -4.09
N LEU A 215 -15.41 -24.72 -4.09
CA LEU A 215 -14.89 -23.98 -5.23
C LEU A 215 -13.37 -23.82 -5.15
N ILE A 216 -12.84 -23.48 -3.97
CA ILE A 216 -11.42 -23.16 -3.75
C ILE A 216 -10.83 -24.25 -2.84
N LYS A 217 -9.80 -24.94 -3.31
CA LYS A 217 -9.20 -26.08 -2.60
C LYS A 217 -7.88 -25.75 -1.93
N TYR A 218 -7.07 -24.90 -2.55
CA TYR A 218 -5.75 -24.54 -2.05
C TYR A 218 -5.49 -23.04 -2.22
N GLU A 219 -4.50 -22.56 -1.47
CA GLU A 219 -3.87 -21.27 -1.67
C GLU A 219 -2.48 -21.51 -2.30
N GLU A 220 -2.22 -20.89 -3.45
CA GLU A 220 -0.89 -20.88 -4.07
C GLU A 220 -0.17 -19.58 -3.69
N PHE A 221 1.06 -19.69 -3.17
CA PHE A 221 1.85 -18.53 -2.86
C PHE A 221 2.39 -17.91 -4.15
N SER A 222 2.05 -16.65 -4.42
CA SER A 222 2.50 -15.90 -5.59
C SER A 222 3.39 -14.75 -5.17
N ALA A 223 4.68 -14.86 -5.50
CA ALA A 223 5.61 -13.76 -5.36
C ALA A 223 5.56 -12.84 -6.58
N ILE A 224 5.67 -11.54 -6.37
CA ILE A 224 6.04 -10.63 -7.47
C ILE A 224 7.45 -11.03 -7.91
N LEU A 225 7.72 -11.18 -9.20
CA LEU A 225 9.04 -11.57 -9.71
C LEU A 225 9.80 -10.32 -10.19
N ASP A 226 10.36 -9.55 -9.26
CA ASP A 226 11.23 -8.42 -9.58
C ASP A 226 12.52 -8.43 -8.75
N ASN A 227 13.39 -7.45 -9.01
CA ASN A 227 14.69 -7.33 -8.33
C ASN A 227 14.59 -7.00 -6.83
N LYS A 228 13.39 -6.66 -6.33
CA LYS A 228 13.12 -6.34 -4.92
C LYS A 228 12.44 -7.49 -4.18
N THR A 229 12.10 -8.58 -4.86
CA THR A 229 11.52 -9.76 -4.23
C THR A 229 12.53 -10.37 -3.25
N SER A 230 12.08 -10.75 -2.07
CA SER A 230 12.96 -11.41 -1.09
C SER A 230 13.26 -12.85 -1.50
N ALA A 231 14.38 -13.40 -1.04
CA ALA A 231 14.73 -14.80 -1.27
C ALA A 231 13.65 -15.76 -0.75
N VAL A 232 13.09 -15.46 0.43
CA VAL A 232 11.99 -16.23 1.04
C VAL A 232 10.75 -16.23 0.15
N CYS A 233 10.35 -15.07 -0.40
CA CYS A 233 9.19 -15.02 -1.29
C CYS A 233 9.45 -15.78 -2.59
N ARG A 234 10.65 -15.67 -3.19
CA ARG A 234 11.01 -16.42 -4.39
C ARG A 234 10.96 -17.94 -4.15
N SER A 235 11.47 -18.42 -3.02
CA SER A 235 11.50 -19.85 -2.71
C SER A 235 10.11 -20.45 -2.43
N LEU A 236 9.15 -19.61 -2.05
CA LEU A 236 7.78 -20.04 -1.77
C LEU A 236 6.88 -19.94 -3.01
N SER A 237 7.28 -19.21 -4.05
CA SER A 237 6.45 -18.96 -5.22
C SER A 237 6.07 -20.27 -5.92
N GLY A 238 4.77 -20.46 -6.18
CA GLY A 238 4.20 -21.65 -6.81
C GLY A 238 3.89 -22.79 -5.84
N ASN A 239 4.30 -22.70 -4.57
CA ASN A 239 3.92 -23.70 -3.56
C ASN A 239 2.44 -23.55 -3.21
N ARG A 240 1.75 -24.69 -3.09
CA ARG A 240 0.34 -24.79 -2.74
C ARG A 240 0.17 -25.27 -1.32
N TYR A 241 -0.79 -24.68 -0.61
CA TYR A 241 -1.10 -24.99 0.78
C TYR A 241 -2.60 -25.20 0.94
N PRO A 242 -3.05 -26.06 1.87
CA PRO A 242 -4.46 -26.09 2.29
C PRO A 242 -4.93 -24.71 2.76
N LEU A 243 -6.24 -24.45 2.68
CA LEU A 243 -6.79 -23.12 2.99
C LEU A 243 -6.47 -22.64 4.41
N GLY A 244 -5.75 -21.53 4.50
CA GLY A 244 -5.33 -20.94 5.76
C GLY A 244 -4.14 -21.63 6.42
N GLU A 245 -3.53 -22.60 5.75
CA GLU A 245 -2.27 -23.21 6.11
C GLU A 245 -1.11 -22.59 5.32
N GLY A 246 0.12 -22.74 5.84
CA GLY A 246 1.32 -22.22 5.19
C GLY A 246 1.61 -20.74 5.46
N PRO A 247 2.65 -20.19 4.80
CA PRO A 247 3.14 -18.84 5.05
C PRO A 247 2.23 -17.78 4.44
N ARG A 248 1.63 -16.93 5.29
CA ARG A 248 0.72 -15.85 4.88
C ARG A 248 1.47 -14.53 4.70
N PRO A 249 1.44 -13.87 3.54
CA PRO A 249 1.99 -12.53 3.40
C PRO A 249 1.31 -11.53 4.36
N PRO A 250 2.04 -10.56 4.96
CA PRO A 250 3.44 -10.25 4.71
C PRO A 250 4.40 -11.15 5.50
N LEU A 251 5.42 -11.68 4.82
CA LEU A 251 6.52 -12.43 5.46
C LEU A 251 7.69 -11.53 5.90
N HIS A 252 7.69 -10.29 5.42
CA HIS A 252 8.69 -9.27 5.75
C HIS A 252 8.07 -7.88 5.57
N PRO A 253 8.69 -6.83 6.13
CA PRO A 253 8.30 -5.45 5.86
C PRO A 253 8.20 -5.16 4.36
N ASN A 254 7.16 -4.45 3.94
CA ASN A 254 6.88 -4.13 2.53
C ASN A 254 6.72 -5.35 1.59
N CYS A 255 6.29 -6.50 2.11
CA CYS A 255 5.96 -7.64 1.27
C CYS A 255 4.84 -7.30 0.28
N ARG A 256 4.99 -7.74 -0.98
CA ARG A 256 4.02 -7.57 -2.07
C ARG A 256 3.50 -8.90 -2.61
N SER A 257 3.98 -10.02 -2.06
CA SER A 257 3.48 -11.36 -2.40
C SER A 257 2.06 -11.54 -1.91
N ARG A 258 1.33 -12.45 -2.52
CA ARG A 258 -0.09 -12.73 -2.22
C ARG A 258 -0.37 -14.23 -2.24
N LEU A 259 -1.56 -14.59 -1.74
CA LEU A 259 -2.11 -15.93 -1.90
C LEU A 259 -3.10 -15.91 -3.08
N LEU A 260 -2.90 -16.77 -4.06
CA LEU A 260 -3.81 -16.99 -5.18
C LEU A 260 -4.74 -18.17 -4.85
N PRO A 261 -6.04 -18.07 -5.18
CA PRO A 261 -6.96 -19.18 -5.00
C PRO A 261 -6.71 -20.24 -6.09
N VAL A 262 -6.56 -21.50 -5.68
CA VAL A 262 -6.53 -22.65 -6.58
C VAL A 262 -7.87 -23.35 -6.50
N LEU A 263 -8.54 -23.47 -7.63
CA LEU A 263 -9.89 -24.03 -7.69
C LEU A 263 -9.89 -25.56 -7.69
N ASP A 264 -11.06 -26.10 -7.37
CA ASP A 264 -11.38 -27.48 -7.71
C ASP A 264 -11.36 -27.69 -9.24
N ASP A 265 -10.88 -28.85 -9.68
CA ASP A 265 -10.71 -29.19 -11.09
C ASP A 265 -12.01 -29.05 -11.90
N LYS A 266 -13.18 -29.25 -11.26
CA LYS A 266 -14.49 -29.08 -11.93
C LYS A 266 -14.78 -27.63 -12.37
N TYR A 267 -14.02 -26.67 -11.84
CA TYR A 267 -14.12 -25.25 -12.19
C TYR A 267 -12.90 -24.75 -12.98
N ALA A 268 -12.08 -25.65 -13.54
CA ALA A 268 -10.89 -25.28 -14.31
C ALA A 268 -11.19 -24.33 -15.50
N ASN A 269 -12.41 -24.36 -16.03
CA ASN A 269 -12.89 -23.47 -17.08
C ASN A 269 -13.08 -22.01 -16.64
N LEU A 270 -13.04 -21.70 -15.34
CA LEU A 270 -13.08 -20.33 -14.82
C LEU A 270 -11.70 -19.63 -14.87
N PHE A 271 -10.65 -20.38 -15.19
CA PHE A 271 -9.37 -19.81 -15.60
C PHE A 271 -9.42 -19.46 -17.09
N VAL A 272 -8.82 -18.32 -17.46
CA VAL A 272 -8.50 -18.06 -18.87
C VAL A 272 -7.34 -18.98 -19.22
N THR A 273 -7.62 -20.11 -19.87
CA THR A 273 -6.63 -21.14 -20.22
C THR A 273 -6.04 -20.98 -21.62
N GLU A 274 -6.62 -20.11 -22.47
CA GLU A 274 -6.03 -19.76 -23.75
C GLU A 274 -5.28 -18.43 -23.65
N PRO A 275 -3.97 -18.39 -23.97
CA PRO A 275 -3.24 -17.15 -23.98
C PRO A 275 -3.83 -16.17 -25.01
N VAL A 276 -4.17 -14.97 -24.56
CA VAL A 276 -4.67 -13.90 -25.40
C VAL A 276 -3.48 -12.98 -25.70
N GLY A 277 -2.88 -13.06 -26.90
CA GLY A 277 -1.74 -12.18 -27.22
C GLY A 277 -1.02 -12.50 -28.53
N ASN A 278 -0.08 -11.61 -28.89
CA ASN A 278 0.68 -11.64 -30.15
C ASN A 278 2.11 -12.23 -30.00
N SER A 279 2.44 -12.90 -28.89
CA SER A 279 3.78 -13.46 -28.63
C SER A 279 3.78 -14.98 -28.59
N GLU A 280 4.93 -15.57 -28.93
CA GLU A 280 5.17 -17.04 -28.94
C GLU A 280 5.04 -17.72 -27.56
N TRP A 281 4.99 -16.94 -26.48
CA TRP A 281 4.84 -17.41 -25.10
C TRP A 281 3.45 -17.14 -24.51
N GLY A 282 2.56 -16.49 -25.27
CA GLY A 282 1.20 -16.23 -24.82
C GLY A 282 1.07 -15.22 -23.67
N GLU A 283 2.12 -14.45 -23.40
CA GLU A 283 2.10 -13.42 -22.36
C GLU A 283 1.40 -12.15 -22.87
N GLU A 284 0.20 -11.90 -22.35
CA GLU A 284 -0.53 -10.65 -22.52
C GLU A 284 0.20 -9.52 -21.78
N THR A 285 0.47 -8.39 -22.43
CA THR A 285 1.03 -7.21 -21.76
C THR A 285 -0.03 -6.54 -20.87
N TYR A 286 0.40 -5.78 -19.85
CA TYR A 286 -0.52 -5.10 -18.92
C TYR A 286 -1.62 -4.26 -19.62
N TYR A 287 -1.28 -3.56 -20.70
CA TYR A 287 -2.27 -2.74 -21.41
C TYR A 287 -3.15 -3.58 -22.33
N GLU A 288 -2.67 -4.67 -22.93
CA GLU A 288 -3.54 -5.61 -23.66
C GLU A 288 -4.58 -6.22 -22.70
N TRP A 289 -4.13 -6.67 -21.53
CA TRP A 289 -4.99 -7.14 -20.45
C TRP A 289 -6.04 -6.13 -20.06
N LEU A 290 -5.62 -4.88 -19.82
CA LEU A 290 -6.50 -3.82 -19.39
C LEU A 290 -7.52 -3.45 -20.47
N TYR A 291 -7.14 -3.52 -21.75
CA TYR A 291 -7.99 -3.16 -22.87
C TYR A 291 -9.23 -4.03 -22.99
N ARG A 292 -9.11 -5.35 -22.71
CA ARG A 292 -10.25 -6.28 -22.71
C ARG A 292 -11.09 -6.29 -21.43
N GLN A 293 -10.69 -5.55 -20.39
CA GLN A 293 -11.52 -5.43 -19.18
C GLN A 293 -12.74 -4.54 -19.43
N PRO A 294 -13.87 -4.76 -18.75
CA PRO A 294 -15.03 -3.86 -18.83
C PRO A 294 -14.70 -2.40 -18.47
N ALA A 295 -15.44 -1.45 -19.03
CA ALA A 295 -15.16 -0.01 -18.91
C ALA A 295 -15.00 0.45 -17.45
N ASN A 296 -15.81 -0.07 -16.52
CA ASN A 296 -15.73 0.26 -15.11
C ASN A 296 -14.39 -0.15 -14.47
N ARG A 297 -13.78 -1.28 -14.87
CA ARG A 297 -12.46 -1.71 -14.40
C ARG A 297 -11.36 -0.81 -14.94
N GLN A 298 -11.44 -0.47 -16.22
CA GLN A 298 -10.51 0.47 -16.83
C GLN A 298 -10.55 1.85 -16.16
N ASP A 299 -11.75 2.33 -15.82
CA ASP A 299 -11.95 3.60 -15.11
C ASP A 299 -11.33 3.57 -13.70
N ILE A 300 -11.46 2.44 -12.98
CA ILE A 300 -10.82 2.26 -11.67
C ILE A 300 -9.30 2.31 -11.81
N VAL A 301 -8.74 1.67 -12.84
CA VAL A 301 -7.30 1.54 -13.04
C VAL A 301 -6.66 2.84 -13.54
N LEU A 302 -7.20 3.46 -14.59
CA LEU A 302 -6.58 4.63 -15.25
C LEU A 302 -7.17 5.97 -14.76
N GLY A 303 -8.34 5.94 -14.11
CA GLY A 303 -9.18 7.12 -13.91
C GLY A 303 -10.03 7.41 -15.14
N LYS A 304 -11.26 7.92 -14.94
CA LYS A 304 -12.29 8.12 -15.97
C LYS A 304 -11.76 8.71 -17.28
N THR A 305 -11.08 9.86 -17.23
CA THR A 305 -10.61 10.56 -18.44
C THR A 305 -9.54 9.79 -19.21
N ARG A 306 -8.56 9.19 -18.51
CA ARG A 306 -7.52 8.39 -19.18
C ARG A 306 -8.10 7.09 -19.73
N ALA A 307 -9.06 6.49 -19.03
CA ALA A 307 -9.73 5.27 -19.46
C ALA A 307 -10.63 5.50 -20.68
N GLN A 308 -11.36 6.62 -20.74
CA GLN A 308 -12.09 7.03 -21.94
C GLN A 308 -11.14 7.25 -23.14
N LEU A 309 -10.01 7.94 -22.91
CA LEU A 309 -8.99 8.10 -23.96
C LEU A 309 -8.42 6.75 -24.43
N PHE A 310 -8.25 5.80 -23.50
CA PHE A 310 -7.74 4.47 -23.79
C PHE A 310 -8.69 3.64 -24.66
N ARG A 311 -10.00 3.71 -24.40
CA ARG A 311 -11.02 2.99 -25.18
C ARG A 311 -11.36 3.67 -26.49
N ASP A 312 -11.62 4.96 -26.43
CA ASP A 312 -12.31 5.69 -27.50
C ASP A 312 -11.32 6.54 -28.33
N GLY A 313 -10.07 6.66 -27.88
CA GLY A 313 -9.04 7.45 -28.57
C GLY A 313 -8.48 6.80 -29.84
N GLY A 314 -8.87 5.56 -30.14
CA GLY A 314 -8.39 4.81 -31.31
C GLY A 314 -6.89 4.52 -31.26
N LEU A 315 -6.33 4.34 -30.05
CA LEU A 315 -4.94 3.98 -29.82
C LEU A 315 -4.86 2.48 -29.56
N SER A 316 -3.84 1.80 -30.12
CA SER A 316 -3.55 0.43 -29.70
C SER A 316 -3.04 0.39 -28.25
N PRO A 317 -3.21 -0.72 -27.52
CA PRO A 317 -2.68 -0.86 -26.16
C PRO A 317 -1.18 -0.54 -26.05
N GLU A 318 -0.38 -0.98 -27.02
CA GLU A 318 1.07 -0.74 -27.06
C GLU A 318 1.38 0.74 -27.30
N ARG A 319 0.60 1.41 -28.15
CA ARG A 319 0.75 2.85 -28.39
C ARG A 319 0.38 3.64 -27.15
N PHE A 320 -0.71 3.28 -26.47
CA PHE A 320 -1.12 3.92 -25.22
C PHE A 320 -0.07 3.73 -24.13
N ALA A 321 0.51 2.52 -23.99
CA ALA A 321 1.56 2.21 -23.04
C ALA A 321 2.80 3.13 -23.21
N LYS A 322 3.26 3.31 -24.46
CA LYS A 322 4.41 4.15 -24.80
C LYS A 322 4.20 5.63 -24.51
N LEU A 323 2.96 6.07 -24.32
CA LEU A 323 2.60 7.47 -24.04
C LEU A 323 2.46 7.75 -22.55
N GLN A 324 2.62 6.77 -21.66
CA GLN A 324 2.43 7.01 -20.23
C GLN A 324 3.61 7.73 -19.59
N LEU A 325 4.80 7.64 -20.18
CA LEU A 325 6.03 8.24 -19.68
C LEU A 325 6.64 9.19 -20.72
N ASP A 326 7.19 10.30 -20.24
CA ASP A 326 8.00 11.20 -21.07
C ASP A 326 9.40 10.62 -21.34
N LYS A 327 10.21 11.33 -22.13
CA LYS A 327 11.59 10.92 -22.44
C LYS A 327 12.54 10.82 -21.23
N TYR A 328 12.12 11.33 -20.08
CA TYR A 328 12.82 11.26 -18.80
C TYR A 328 12.16 10.26 -17.84
N PHE A 329 11.30 9.39 -18.34
CA PHE A 329 10.55 8.37 -17.59
C PHE A 329 9.63 8.97 -16.51
N ARG A 330 9.17 10.21 -16.68
CA ARG A 330 8.20 10.84 -15.78
C ARG A 330 6.77 10.62 -16.29
N PRO A 331 5.79 10.39 -15.40
CA PRO A 331 4.39 10.23 -15.81
C PRO A 331 3.87 11.42 -16.62
N MET A 332 3.30 11.16 -17.80
CA MET A 332 2.71 12.19 -18.64
C MET A 332 1.37 12.69 -18.08
N THR A 333 1.19 14.00 -18.04
CA THR A 333 -0.09 14.64 -17.70
C THR A 333 -1.07 14.55 -18.86
N LEU A 334 -2.37 14.66 -18.57
CA LEU A 334 -3.40 14.72 -19.62
C LEU A 334 -3.18 15.89 -20.59
N LYS A 335 -2.70 17.04 -20.09
CA LYS A 335 -2.40 18.22 -20.91
C LYS A 335 -1.23 17.96 -21.86
N GLU A 336 -0.20 17.25 -21.41
CA GLU A 336 0.93 16.85 -22.27
C GLU A 336 0.52 15.80 -23.30
N LEU A 337 -0.28 14.81 -22.89
CA LEU A 337 -0.85 13.82 -23.80
C LEU A 337 -1.66 14.49 -24.92
N LYS A 338 -2.54 15.45 -24.60
CA LYS A 338 -3.34 16.19 -25.59
C LYS A 338 -2.49 16.92 -26.63
N LYS A 339 -1.29 17.39 -26.26
CA LYS A 339 -0.35 18.02 -27.20
C LYS A 339 0.26 17.02 -28.19
N ILE A 340 0.48 15.77 -27.76
CA ILE A 340 1.12 14.74 -28.59
C ILE A 340 0.11 13.99 -29.46
N ILE A 341 -1.07 13.69 -28.91
CA ILE A 341 -2.13 12.91 -29.58
C ILE A 341 -3.46 13.66 -29.62
N PRO A 342 -3.52 14.90 -30.18
CA PRO A 342 -4.75 15.70 -30.19
C PRO A 342 -5.92 14.99 -30.87
N ASP A 343 -5.64 14.18 -31.90
CA ASP A 343 -6.65 13.42 -32.65
C ASP A 343 -7.30 12.34 -31.81
N ALA A 344 -6.55 11.70 -30.91
CA ALA A 344 -7.11 10.70 -29.99
C ALA A 344 -8.06 11.36 -28.98
N PHE A 345 -7.73 12.56 -28.49
CA PHE A 345 -8.63 13.34 -27.62
C PHE A 345 -9.90 13.78 -28.34
N ARG A 346 -9.79 14.14 -29.64
CA ARG A 346 -10.97 14.46 -30.46
C ARG A 346 -11.85 13.24 -30.70
N LYS A 347 -11.25 12.09 -31.02
CA LYS A 347 -11.98 10.82 -31.23
C LYS A 347 -12.69 10.35 -29.96
N ALA A 348 -12.04 10.50 -28.81
CA ALA A 348 -12.59 10.12 -27.51
C ALA A 348 -13.60 11.13 -26.94
N ASP A 349 -13.85 12.25 -27.64
CA ASP A 349 -14.71 13.36 -27.17
C ASP A 349 -14.31 13.91 -25.79
N ILE A 350 -13.01 14.18 -25.60
CA ILE A 350 -12.45 14.66 -24.32
C ILE A 350 -12.03 16.12 -24.42
N GLU A 351 -12.75 16.98 -23.70
CA GLU A 351 -12.33 18.35 -23.42
C GLU A 351 -11.69 18.47 -22.04
N LEU A 352 -10.41 18.87 -22.01
CA LEU A 352 -9.70 19.17 -20.77
C LEU A 352 -10.02 20.60 -20.35
N LYS A 353 -10.56 20.77 -19.14
CA LYS A 353 -10.75 22.07 -18.50
C LYS A 353 -9.44 22.72 -18.06
#